data_AF-A0A2U1TL38-F1
#
_entry.id   AF-A0A2U1TL38-F1
#
_cell.length_a   1.000
_cell.length_b   1.000
_cell.length_c   1.000
_cell.angle_alpha   90.00
_cell.angle_beta   90.00
_cell.angle_gamma   90.00
#
_symmetry.space_group_name_H-M   'P 1'
#
loop_
_entity.id
_entity.type
_entity.pdbx_description
1 polymer ?
#
loop_
_entity_poly.entity_id
_entity_poly.type
_entity_poly.pdbx_seq_one_letter_code
_entity_poly.pdbx_strand_id
1 'polypeptide(L)'
;MHKNHDEAIDWVARRLIEDGIYTDVEQAYAKATDIINQKREEVRKKEEKDYFRFRIKTIKKRIASGYEYANIPYKPKKPIVKNKNSDSFWDWDADDK
;
A
#
# COMPACT_ATOMS: atom_id res chain seq x y z
N MET A 1 -7.28 -13.81 36.73
CA MET A 1 -8.13 -13.44 35.57
C MET A 1 -8.96 -12.26 36.06
N HIS A 2 -8.97 -11.04 35.50
CA HIS A 2 -8.78 -10.57 34.12
C HIS A 2 -7.45 -9.84 33.92
N LYS A 3 -6.66 -10.33 32.98
CA LYS A 3 -5.39 -9.71 32.55
C LYS A 3 -5.69 -9.14 31.17
N ASN A 4 -5.36 -7.86 30.95
CA ASN A 4 -5.64 -7.03 29.77
C ASN A 4 -6.90 -6.16 29.92
N HIS A 5 -6.94 -5.30 30.94
CA HIS A 5 -7.74 -4.08 30.84
C HIS A 5 -7.07 -3.19 29.79
N ASP A 6 -7.75 -3.01 28.66
CA ASP A 6 -7.28 -2.18 27.58
C ASP A 6 -7.32 -0.72 28.04
N GLU A 7 -6.17 -0.17 28.45
CA GLU A 7 -6.07 1.15 29.09
C GLU A 7 -6.73 2.27 28.26
N ALA A 8 -6.72 2.11 26.93
CA ALA A 8 -7.39 3.02 26.02
C ALA A 8 -8.92 3.01 26.17
N ILE A 9 -9.51 1.83 26.41
CA ILE A 9 -10.95 1.66 26.62
C ILE A 9 -11.32 2.26 27.98
N ASP A 10 -10.55 1.97 29.02
CA ASP A 10 -10.72 2.58 30.35
C ASP A 10 -10.68 4.11 30.30
N TRP A 11 -9.73 4.67 29.56
CA TRP A 11 -9.59 6.13 29.45
C TRP A 11 -10.77 6.76 28.69
N VAL A 12 -11.21 6.16 27.58
CA VAL A 12 -12.38 6.64 26.83
C VAL A 12 -13.65 6.51 27.66
N ALA A 13 -13.83 5.40 28.38
CA ALA A 13 -14.99 5.20 29.24
C ALA A 13 -15.06 6.25 30.36
N ARG A 14 -13.96 6.52 31.06
CA ARG A 14 -13.89 7.58 32.08
C ARG A 14 -14.26 8.94 31.49
N ARG A 15 -13.70 9.27 30.32
CA ARG A 15 -13.99 10.53 29.64
C ARG A 15 -15.46 10.66 29.24
N LEU A 16 -16.07 9.59 28.74
CA LEU A 16 -17.49 9.56 28.40
C LEU A 16 -18.41 9.79 29.62
N ILE A 17 -18.00 9.34 30.80
CA ILE A 17 -18.70 9.58 32.07
C ILE A 17 -18.45 11.02 32.55
N GLU A 18 -17.20 11.51 32.49
CA GLU A 18 -16.82 12.88 32.87
C GLU A 18 -17.53 13.94 32.01
N ASP A 19 -17.69 13.68 30.71
CA ASP A 19 -18.43 14.53 29.78
C ASP A 19 -19.95 14.47 30.01
N GLY A 20 -20.42 13.62 30.93
CA GLY A 20 -21.85 13.45 31.27
C GLY A 20 -22.68 12.77 30.18
N ILE A 21 -22.04 12.15 29.19
CA ILE A 21 -22.71 11.52 28.04
C ILE A 21 -23.40 10.22 28.46
N TYR A 22 -22.75 9.46 29.35
CA TYR A 22 -23.30 8.24 29.92
C TYR A 22 -23.28 8.32 31.45
N THR A 23 -24.43 8.12 32.06
CA THR A 23 -24.57 8.03 33.53
C THR A 23 -24.30 6.62 34.05
N ASP A 24 -24.48 5.62 33.18
CA ASP A 24 -24.24 4.22 33.47
C ASP A 24 -22.84 3.80 33.01
N VAL A 25 -22.10 3.18 33.93
CA VAL A 25 -20.70 2.79 33.73
C VAL A 25 -20.60 1.71 32.67
N GLU A 26 -21.49 0.72 32.70
CA GLU A 26 -21.45 -0.39 31.74
C GLU A 26 -21.69 0.09 30.30
N GLN A 27 -22.62 1.04 30.12
CA GLN A 27 -22.89 1.66 28.83
C GLN A 27 -21.70 2.48 28.32
N ALA A 28 -21.04 3.24 29.20
CA ALA A 28 -19.83 3.98 28.84
C ALA A 28 -18.72 3.05 28.36
N TYR A 29 -18.53 1.92 29.05
CA TYR A 29 -17.55 0.90 28.68
C TYR A 29 -17.86 0.23 27.34
N ALA A 30 -19.11 -0.18 27.10
CA ALA A 30 -19.53 -0.76 25.83
C ALA A 30 -19.33 0.20 24.65
N LYS A 31 -19.53 1.51 24.87
CA LYS A 31 -19.30 2.52 23.84
C LYS A 31 -17.82 2.79 23.62
N ALA A 32 -17.04 2.83 24.69
CA ALA A 32 -15.59 2.95 24.59
C ALA A 32 -14.96 1.78 23.81
N THR A 33 -15.44 0.55 24.03
CA THR A 33 -14.96 -0.63 23.27
C THR A 33 -15.23 -0.49 21.78
N ASP A 34 -16.44 -0.04 21.40
CA ASP A 34 -16.80 0.14 20.00
C ASP A 34 -15.95 1.21 19.31
N ILE A 35 -15.74 2.35 19.97
CA ILE A 35 -14.94 3.47 19.45
C ILE A 35 -13.50 3.03 19.21
N ILE A 36 -12.89 2.37 20.20
CA ILE A 36 -11.50 1.91 20.09
C ILE A 36 -11.35 0.85 18.99
N ASN A 37 -12.29 -0.10 18.89
CA ASN A 37 -12.26 -1.13 17.86
C ASN A 37 -12.39 -0.52 16.46
N GLN A 38 -13.29 0.45 16.27
CA GLN A 38 -13.41 1.17 14.99
C GLN A 38 -12.10 1.90 14.62
N LYS A 39 -11.47 2.58 15.59
CA LYS A 39 -10.19 3.26 15.36
C LYS A 39 -9.07 2.29 15.01
N ARG A 40 -9.02 1.13 15.64
CA ARG A 40 -8.06 0.06 15.31
C ARG A 40 -8.24 -0.44 13.88
N GLU A 41 -9.48 -0.68 13.46
CA GLU A 41 -9.77 -1.08 12.09
C GLU A 41 -9.41 0.00 11.06
N GLU A 42 -9.65 1.28 11.38
CA GLU A 42 -9.20 2.40 10.54
C GLU A 42 -7.67 2.44 10.40
N VAL A 43 -6.95 2.26 11.50
CA VAL A 43 -5.47 2.25 11.52
C VAL A 43 -4.94 1.07 10.73
N ARG A 44 -5.45 -0.15 10.95
CA ARG A 44 -5.05 -1.35 10.21
C ARG A 44 -5.18 -1.18 8.70
N LYS A 45 -6.31 -0.63 8.25
CA LYS A 45 -6.54 -0.33 6.82
C LYS A 45 -5.54 0.70 6.26
N LYS A 46 -5.17 1.71 7.06
CA LYS A 46 -4.15 2.70 6.67
C LYS A 46 -2.76 2.08 6.60
N GLU A 47 -2.37 1.29 7.59
CA GLU A 47 -1.09 0.58 7.63
C GLU A 47 -0.92 -0.36 6.43
N GLU A 48 -1.95 -1.15 6.11
CA GLU A 48 -1.95 -2.02 4.92
C GLU A 48 -1.77 -1.21 3.62
N LYS A 49 -2.47 -0.08 3.50
CA LYS A 49 -2.39 0.81 2.33
C LYS A 49 -1.01 1.45 2.20
N ASP A 50 -0.41 1.89 3.31
CA ASP A 50 0.90 2.53 3.31
C ASP A 50 2.02 1.51 3.09
N TYR A 51 1.89 0.30 3.64
CA TYR A 51 2.77 -0.82 3.33
C TYR A 51 2.72 -1.16 1.83
N PHE A 52 1.53 -1.27 1.25
CA PHE A 52 1.35 -1.51 -0.18
C PHE A 52 2.00 -0.41 -1.03
N ARG A 53 1.74 0.86 -0.71
CA ARG A 53 2.35 2.02 -1.39
C ARG A 53 3.87 2.00 -1.30
N PHE A 54 4.42 1.73 -0.11
CA PHE A 54 5.86 1.63 0.11
C PHE A 54 6.47 0.50 -0.72
N ARG A 55 5.81 -0.67 -0.77
CA ARG A 55 6.25 -1.81 -1.57
C ARG A 55 6.30 -1.49 -3.05
N ILE A 56 5.24 -0.89 -3.60
CA ILE A 56 5.18 -0.48 -5.01
C ILE A 56 6.26 0.56 -5.32
N LYS A 57 6.46 1.55 -4.45
CA LYS A 57 7.52 2.56 -4.60
C LYS A 57 8.90 1.91 -4.65
N THR A 58 9.14 0.92 -3.79
CA THR A 58 10.40 0.16 -3.74
C THR A 58 10.62 -0.63 -5.02
N ILE A 59 9.61 -1.32 -5.54
CA ILE A 59 9.66 -2.07 -6.80
C ILE A 59 9.96 -1.11 -7.97
N LYS A 60 9.21 -0.01 -8.09
CA LYS A 60 9.45 1.01 -9.14
C LYS A 60 10.86 1.58 -9.09
N LYS A 61 11.38 1.86 -7.89
CA LYS A 61 12.75 2.33 -7.71
C LYS A 61 13.77 1.29 -8.19
N ARG A 62 13.55 -0.01 -7.93
CA ARG A 62 14.41 -1.09 -8.42
C ARG A 62 14.43 -1.16 -9.94
N ILE A 63 13.25 -1.16 -10.58
CA ILE A 63 13.11 -1.13 -12.04
C ILE A 63 13.82 0.10 -12.64
N ALA A 64 13.53 1.30 -12.12
CA ALA A 64 14.07 2.56 -12.65
C ALA A 64 15.59 2.71 -12.42
N SER A 65 16.12 2.15 -11.34
CA SER A 65 17.56 2.19 -11.03
C SER A 65 18.42 1.33 -11.96
N GLY A 66 17.83 0.61 -12.93
CA GLY A 66 18.56 -0.15 -13.94
C GLY A 66 19.24 -1.44 -13.43
N TYR A 67 19.19 -1.72 -12.13
CA TYR A 67 19.76 -2.93 -11.53
C TYR A 67 19.05 -4.22 -11.93
N GLU A 68 17.83 -4.15 -12.48
CA GLU A 68 17.13 -5.31 -13.05
C GLU A 68 17.72 -5.82 -14.37
N TYR A 69 18.63 -5.06 -15.00
CA TYR A 69 19.35 -5.55 -16.17
C TYR A 69 20.62 -6.33 -15.85
N ALA A 70 21.02 -6.43 -14.58
CA ALA A 70 22.26 -7.08 -14.18
C ALA A 70 22.16 -8.62 -14.09
N ASN A 71 20.96 -9.21 -14.06
CA ASN A 71 20.80 -10.65 -13.83
C ASN A 71 19.72 -11.32 -14.71
N ILE A 72 19.54 -10.82 -15.94
CA ILE A 72 18.74 -11.52 -16.96
C ILE A 72 19.70 -12.40 -17.76
N PRO A 73 19.60 -13.74 -17.70
CA PRO A 73 20.58 -14.65 -18.32
C PRO A 73 20.64 -14.57 -19.85
N TYR A 74 19.69 -13.89 -20.48
CA TYR A 74 19.56 -13.77 -21.95
C TYR A 74 19.67 -12.33 -22.48
N LYS A 75 20.34 -11.41 -21.77
CA LYS A 75 20.70 -10.14 -22.41
C LYS A 75 21.90 -10.34 -23.35
N PRO A 76 21.78 -10.15 -24.67
CA PRO A 76 22.92 -10.24 -25.57
C PRO A 76 23.94 -9.15 -25.22
N LYS A 77 25.20 -9.54 -25.02
CA LYS A 77 26.31 -8.67 -24.58
C LYS A 77 26.77 -7.62 -25.60
N LYS A 78 26.09 -7.48 -26.75
CA LYS A 78 26.47 -6.51 -27.79
C LYS A 78 25.38 -5.47 -27.94
N PRO A 79 25.71 -4.17 -27.99
CA PRO A 79 24.74 -3.15 -28.36
C PRO A 79 24.22 -3.47 -29.77
N ILE A 80 22.90 -3.39 -29.96
CA ILE A 80 22.31 -3.45 -31.30
C ILE A 80 22.91 -2.26 -32.06
N VAL A 81 23.83 -2.55 -32.98
CA VAL A 81 24.38 -1.55 -33.89
C VAL A 81 23.20 -1.07 -34.72
N LYS A 82 22.74 0.16 -34.46
CA LYS A 82 21.77 0.82 -35.33
C LYS A 82 22.48 1.13 -36.65
N ASN A 83 22.40 0.19 -37.59
CA ASN A 83 22.64 0.46 -38.99
C ASN A 83 21.60 1.50 -39.43
N LYS A 84 22.05 2.65 -39.96
CA LYS A 84 21.19 3.72 -40.49
C LYS A 84 20.66 3.44 -41.90
N ASN A 85 20.97 2.29 -42.48
CA ASN A 85 20.39 1.84 -43.74
C ASN A 85 19.26 0.87 -43.38
N SER A 86 18.14 1.43 -42.95
CA SER A 86 16.86 0.72 -42.98
C SER A 86 16.36 0.74 -44.42
N ASP A 87 16.77 -0.25 -45.22
CA ASP A 87 15.96 -0.63 -46.37
C ASP A 87 14.68 -1.23 -45.77
N SER A 88 13.61 -0.45 -45.85
CA SER A 88 12.27 -0.73 -45.35
C SER A 88 11.72 -1.98 -46.06
N PHE A 89 11.90 -3.13 -45.44
CA PHE A 89 11.31 -4.42 -45.83
C PHE A 89 9.76 -4.45 -45.80
N TRP A 90 9.10 -3.32 -45.55
CA TRP A 90 7.64 -3.18 -45.55
C TRP A 90 7.11 -2.22 -46.64
N ASP A 91 7.95 -1.73 -47.56
CA ASP A 91 7.48 -1.01 -48.77
C ASP A 91 7.10 -2.00 -49.89
N TRP A 92 6.27 -3.00 -49.55
CA TRP A 92 5.62 -3.86 -50.53
C TRP A 92 4.11 -3.70 -50.40
N ASP A 93 3.49 -3.39 -51.53
CA ASP A 93 2.05 -3.27 -51.80
C ASP A 93 1.40 -1.90 -51.55
N ALA A 94 1.67 -0.96 -52.46
CA ALA A 94 0.69 0.05 -52.84
C ALA A 94 0.87 0.49 -54.31
N ASP A 95 0.72 -0.44 -55.26
CA ASP A 95 0.33 -0.12 -56.64
C ASP A 95 -0.95 -0.91 -56.97
N ASP A 96 -2.08 -0.21 -57.16
CA ASP A 96 -3.10 -0.46 -58.20
C ASP A 96 -4.43 0.27 -57.93
N LYS A 97 -4.58 1.48 -58.51
CA LYS A 97 -5.64 1.91 -59.47
C LYS A 97 -5.80 3.42 -59.57
#